data_AF-A0A1V8UIF4-F1
#
_entry.id   AF-A0A1V8UIF4-F1
#
_cell.length_a   1.000
_cell.length_b   1.000
_cell.length_c   1.000
_cell.angle_alpha   90.00
_cell.angle_beta   90.00
_cell.angle_gamma   90.00
#
_symmetry.space_group_name_H-M   'P 1'
#
loop_
_entity.id
_entity.type
_entity.pdbx_description
1 polymer ?
#
loop_
_entity_poly.entity_id
_entity_poly.type
_entity_poly.pdbx_seq_one_letter_code
_entity_poly.pdbx_strand_id
1 'polypeptide(L)' 'MADEAQPVDRKRELQLSTLKDDGTLVLLNPDGSTYDDLKLPDNDTGKRIKKLYDLGHIFNVVVQTDDDGKDEVVDVVGTS' A
#
# COMPACT_ATOMS: atom_id res chain seq x y z
N MET A 1 -18.22 15.95 -25.19
CA MET A 1 -18.26 15.71 -23.74
C MET A 1 -16.91 15.11 -23.41
N ALA A 2 -16.04 15.89 -22.78
CA ALA A 2 -14.67 15.49 -22.48
C ALA A 2 -14.71 14.56 -21.27
N ASP A 3 -14.35 13.30 -21.49
CA ASP A 3 -13.80 12.45 -20.44
C ASP A 3 -12.36 12.19 -20.88
N GLU A 4 -11.51 13.19 -20.65
CA GLU A 4 -10.07 12.98 -20.62
C GLU A 4 -9.85 11.90 -19.57
N ALA A 5 -9.63 10.66 -20.04
CA ALA A 5 -9.03 9.64 -19.22
C ALA A 5 -7.65 10.18 -18.82
N GLN A 6 -7.61 10.88 -17.68
CA GLN A 6 -6.37 11.18 -16.98
C GLN A 6 -5.56 9.88 -16.97
N PRO A 7 -4.22 9.90 -17.14
CA PRO A 7 -3.43 8.72 -16.85
C PRO A 7 -3.73 8.37 -15.39
N VAL A 8 -4.61 7.39 -15.19
CA VAL A 8 -5.08 7.03 -13.85
C VAL A 8 -3.98 6.17 -13.29
N ASP A 9 -2.89 6.77 -12.83
CA ASP A 9 -2.12 6.20 -11.74
C ASP A 9 -3.13 5.95 -10.62
N ARG A 10 -3.66 4.72 -10.54
CA ARG A 10 -4.75 4.37 -9.62
C ARG A 10 -4.15 4.21 -8.24
N LYS A 11 -3.87 5.34 -7.59
CA LYS A 11 -3.41 5.37 -6.21
C LYS A 11 -4.56 5.01 -5.28
N ARG A 12 -4.32 4.03 -4.41
CA ARG A 12 -5.27 3.55 -3.41
C ARG A 12 -4.58 3.55 -2.05
N GLU A 13 -5.22 4.18 -1.09
CA GLU A 13 -4.77 4.18 0.31
C GLU A 13 -5.43 3.02 1.03
N LEU A 14 -4.61 2.10 1.52
CA LEU A 14 -5.07 0.90 2.21
C LEU A 14 -4.42 0.84 3.58
N GLN A 15 -5.18 0.47 4.61
CA GLN A 15 -4.64 0.35 5.95
C GLN A 15 -3.82 -0.94 6.05
N LEU A 16 -2.60 -0.89 6.60
CA LEU A 16 -1.86 -2.12 6.86
C LEU A 16 -2.52 -2.86 8.04
N SER A 17 -3.00 -4.08 7.80
CA SER A 17 -3.59 -4.93 8.82
C SER A 17 -2.53 -5.81 9.48
N THR A 18 -1.75 -6.54 8.67
CA THR A 18 -0.66 -7.38 9.17
C THR A 18 0.48 -7.52 8.16
N LEU A 19 1.70 -7.76 8.66
CA LEU A 19 2.85 -8.13 7.85
C LEU A 19 3.19 -9.60 8.15
N LYS A 20 3.16 -10.45 7.12
CA LYS A 20 3.51 -11.88 7.25
C LYS A 20 5.03 -12.07 7.32
N ASP A 21 5.49 -13.19 7.88
CA ASP A 21 6.91 -13.51 8.04
C ASP A 21 7.69 -13.62 6.71
N ASP A 22 6.98 -13.92 5.63
CA ASP A 22 7.52 -14.01 4.26
C ASP A 22 7.62 -12.64 3.55
N GLY A 23 7.28 -11.56 4.27
CA GLY A 23 7.28 -10.20 3.75
C GLY A 23 6.00 -9.80 3.03
N THR A 24 4.95 -10.62 3.02
CA THR A 24 3.68 -10.28 2.38
C THR A 24 2.89 -9.27 3.23
N LEU A 25 2.44 -8.19 2.61
CA LEU A 25 1.63 -7.14 3.22
C LEU A 25 0.15 -7.48 3.11
N VAL A 26 -0.54 -7.60 4.25
CA VAL A 26 -2.00 -7.75 4.28
C VAL A 26 -2.61 -6.39 4.54
N LEU A 27 -3.21 -5.84 3.49
CA LEU A 27 -3.86 -4.55 3.49
C LEU A 27 -5.37 -4.73 3.68
N LEU A 28 -6.01 -3.79 4.38
CA LEU A 28 -7.46 -3.76 4.58
C LEU A 28 -8.06 -2.72 3.65
N ASN A 29 -8.98 -3.19 2.80
CA ASN A 29 -9.79 -2.34 1.94
C ASN A 29 -10.94 -1.70 2.73
N PRO A 30 -11.45 -0.54 2.29
CA PRO A 30 -12.55 0.15 2.95
C PRO A 30 -13.88 -0.63 2.92
N ASP A 31 -14.03 -1.60 2.01
CA ASP A 31 -15.18 -2.50 1.95
C ASP A 31 -15.10 -3.66 2.96
N GLY A 32 -14.03 -3.73 3.74
CA GLY A 32 -13.77 -4.78 4.72
C GLY A 32 -13.09 -6.02 4.15
N SER A 33 -12.80 -6.06 2.84
CA SER A 33 -11.99 -7.12 2.24
C SER A 33 -10.50 -6.93 2.53
N THR A 34 -9.72 -8.01 2.45
CA THR A 34 -8.27 -7.96 2.62
C THR A 34 -7.57 -8.14 1.28
N TYR A 35 -6.45 -7.44 1.11
CA TYR A 35 -5.62 -7.49 -0.08
C TYR A 35 -4.18 -7.85 0.30
N ASP A 36 -3.73 -9.03 -0.12
CA ASP A 36 -2.43 -9.60 0.24
C ASP A 36 -1.56 -10.02 -0.95
N ASP A 37 -1.72 -9.32 -2.07
CA ASP A 37 -0.96 -9.56 -3.31
C ASP A 37 0.39 -8.80 -3.36
N LEU A 38 0.63 -7.91 -2.39
CA LEU A 38 1.82 -7.06 -2.32
C LEU A 38 2.84 -7.56 -1.32
N LYS A 39 4.11 -7.39 -1.68
CA LYS A 39 5.24 -7.62 -0.77
C LYS A 39 5.80 -6.31 -0.24
N LEU A 40 6.42 -6.41 0.92
CA LEU A 40 7.21 -5.34 1.50
C LEU A 40 8.33 -4.98 0.51
N PRO A 41 8.40 -3.72 0.04
CA PRO A 41 9.43 -3.33 -0.91
C PRO A 41 10.81 -3.28 -0.23
N ASP A 42 11.87 -3.68 -0.95
CA ASP A 42 13.27 -3.65 -0.46
C ASP A 42 13.92 -2.24 -0.51
N ASN A 43 13.10 -1.18 -0.40
CA ASN A 43 13.53 0.22 -0.44
C ASN A 43 13.32 0.90 0.93
N ASP A 44 13.59 2.21 1.00
CA ASP A 44 13.41 2.97 2.24
C ASP A 44 11.95 3.04 2.69
N THR A 45 10.98 2.98 1.76
CA THR A 45 9.56 2.87 2.08
C THR A 45 9.26 1.60 2.86
N GLY A 46 9.76 0.44 2.41
CA GLY A 46 9.55 -0.82 3.13
C GLY A 46 10.23 -0.86 4.50
N LYS A 47 11.42 -0.28 4.64
CA LYS A 47 12.05 -0.12 5.97
C LYS A 47 11.18 0.71 6.91
N ARG A 48 10.56 1.78 6.40
CA ARG A 48 9.66 2.65 7.17
C ARG A 48 8.38 1.92 7.58
N ILE A 49 7.76 1.17 6.66
CA ILE A 49 6.59 0.31 6.92
C ILE A 49 6.90 -0.66 8.05
N LYS A 50 7.99 -1.42 7.91
CA LYS A 50 8.41 -2.41 8.91
C LYS A 50 8.62 -1.77 10.28
N LYS A 51 9.34 -0.65 10.34
CA LYS A 51 9.56 0.09 11.59
C LYS A 51 8.25 0.56 12.23
N LEU A 52 7.32 1.11 11.46
CA LEU A 52 6.04 1.57 12.00
C LEU A 52 5.18 0.40 12.51
N TYR A 53 5.23 -0.72 11.81
CA TYR A 53 4.54 -1.95 12.20
C TYR A 53 5.13 -2.56 13.48
N ASP A 54 6.46 -2.64 13.59
CA ASP A 54 7.16 -3.10 14.80
C ASP A 54 6.89 -2.21 16.02
N LEU A 55 6.64 -0.92 15.80
CA LEU A 55 6.25 0.03 16.84
C LEU A 55 4.75 -0.05 17.21
N GLY A 56 3.95 -0.83 16.48
CA GLY A 56 2.50 -0.98 16.71
C GLY A 56 1.68 0.24 16.29
N HIS A 57 2.19 1.09 15.40
CA HIS A 57 1.41 2.20 14.85
C HIS A 57 0.41 1.70 13.80
N ILE A 58 -0.74 2.35 13.78
CA ILE A 58 -1.72 2.19 12.71
C ILE A 58 -1.39 3.23 11.63
N PHE A 59 -1.19 2.78 10.41
CA PHE A 59 -0.87 3.64 9.27
C PHE A 59 -1.45 3.05 7.98
N ASN A 60 -1.56 3.91 6.98
CA ASN A 60 -2.01 3.56 5.65
C ASN A 60 -0.80 3.49 4.71
N VAL A 61 -0.86 2.61 3.73
CA VAL A 61 0.11 2.54 2.64
C VAL A 61 -0.57 2.99 1.35
N VAL A 62 0.20 3.65 0.49
CA VAL A 62 -0.25 4.08 -0.83
C VAL A 62 0.21 3.03 -1.82
N VAL A 63 -0.76 2.34 -2.40
CA VAL A 63 -0.55 1.42 -3.51
C VAL A 63 -0.81 2.17 -4.80
N GLN A 64 0.13 2.13 -5.74
CA GLN A 64 -0.03 2.68 -7.07
C GLN A 64 -0.05 1.52 -8.07
N THR A 65 -1.03 1.54 -8.97
CA THR A 65 -1.05 0.68 -10.14
C THR A 65 -0.37 1.40 -11.29
N ASP A 66 0.72 0.84 -11.82
CA ASP A 66 1.44 1.37 -12.98
C ASP A 66 0.72 1.02 -14.31
N ASP A 67 1.19 1.55 -15.45
CA ASP A 67 0.59 1.36 -16.78
C ASP A 67 0.59 -0.12 -17.21
N ASP A 68 1.58 -0.88 -16.71
CA ASP A 68 1.69 -2.34 -16.83
C ASP A 68 0.61 -3.12 -16.04
N GLY A 69 -0.22 -2.44 -15.25
CA GLY A 69 -1.21 -3.06 -14.36
C GLY A 69 -0.60 -3.74 -13.12
N LYS A 70 0.64 -3.38 -12.78
CA LYS A 70 1.34 -3.88 -11.60
C LYS A 70 1.07 -2.96 -10.42
N ASP A 71 0.65 -3.55 -9.32
CA ASP A 71 0.47 -2.84 -8.05
C ASP A 71 1.80 -2.79 -7.30
N GLU A 72 2.18 -1.62 -6.82
CA GLU A 72 3.38 -1.42 -6.00
C GLU A 72 3.13 -0.42 -4.86
N VAL A 73 3.86 -0.59 -3.75
CA VAL A 73 3.77 0.32 -2.62
C VAL A 73 4.75 1.47 -2.83
N VAL A 74 4.20 2.66 -3.05
CA VAL A 74 4.99 3.86 -3.37
C VAL A 74 5.21 4.75 -2.15
N ASP A 75 4.29 4.74 -1.18
CA ASP A 75 4.37 5.63 -0.01
C ASP A 75 3.63 5.10 1.23
N VAL A 76 3.81 5.78 2.36
CA VAL A 76 3.15 5.52 3.65
C VAL A 76 2.56 6.81 4.21
N VAL A 77 1.26 6.78 4.51
CA VAL A 77 0.47 7.90 5.00
C VAL A 77 -0.06 7.59 6.40
N GLY A 78 -0.14 8.60 7.27
CA GLY A 78 -0.76 8.45 8.60
C GLY A 78 0.20 8.35 9.79
N THR A 79 1.46 8.79 9.66
CA THR A 79 2.31 9.07 10.84
C THR A 79 1.86 10.39 11.47
N SER A 80 0.84 10.35 12.34
CA SER A 80 0.49 11.45 13.25
C SER A 80 1.13 11.24 14.61
#